data_AF-A0A5D0WMH3-F1
#
_entry.id   AF-A0A5D0WMH3-F1
#
_cell.length_a   1.000
_cell.length_b   1.000
_cell.length_c   1.000
_cell.angle_alpha   90.00
_cell.angle_beta   90.00
_cell.angle_gamma   90.00
#
_symmetry.space_group_name_H-M   'P 1'
#
loop_
_entity.id
_entity.type
_entity.pdbx_description
1 polymer ?
#
loop_
_entity_poly.entity_id
_entity_poly.type
_entity_poly.pdbx_seq_one_letter_code
_entity_poly.pdbx_strand_id
1 'polypeptide(L)'
;MSLTAAALALLAGQSALSLTVELPRAESQDVAYAELVAGQDQAALAKLLAAREVCGEDPALLINLGAAYTRLGRVHEARKAYDAAIVSDERYDLETGSGKWIDSRYIARTAKREGLDAQRTLAML
;
A
#
# COMPACT_ATOMS: atom_id res chain seq x y z
N MET A 1 10.92 48.77 -49.91
CA MET A 1 11.64 49.55 -48.88
C MET A 1 10.67 49.85 -47.76
N SER A 2 10.91 49.27 -46.58
CA SER A 2 10.70 49.88 -45.26
C SER A 2 10.88 48.81 -44.20
N LEU A 3 12.11 48.75 -43.69
CA LEU A 3 12.47 48.19 -42.39
C LEU A 3 11.98 49.17 -41.32
N THR A 4 11.31 48.67 -40.29
CA THR A 4 11.30 49.29 -38.97
C THR A 4 11.07 48.22 -37.91
N ALA A 5 11.81 48.37 -36.82
CA ALA A 5 12.18 47.34 -35.89
C ALA A 5 11.37 47.36 -34.59
N ALA A 6 11.50 46.24 -33.87
CA ALA A 6 11.56 46.10 -32.41
C ALA A 6 10.31 46.40 -31.56
N ALA A 7 9.88 45.37 -30.83
CA ALA A 7 9.98 45.41 -29.36
C ALA A 7 9.91 43.97 -28.79
N LEU A 8 10.99 43.56 -28.14
CA LEU A 8 11.00 42.46 -27.19
C LEU A 8 10.19 42.88 -25.96
N ALA A 9 9.26 42.05 -25.53
CA ALA A 9 8.80 42.01 -24.15
C ALA A 9 8.81 40.54 -23.70
N LEU A 10 9.91 40.14 -23.08
CA LEU A 10 9.91 38.99 -22.18
C LEU A 10 8.97 39.34 -21.02
N LEU A 11 7.85 38.65 -20.90
CA LEU A 11 7.18 38.51 -19.62
C LEU A 11 7.20 37.03 -19.24
N ALA A 12 8.12 36.73 -18.32
CA ALA A 12 8.20 35.48 -17.61
C ALA A 12 6.90 35.26 -16.83
N GLY A 13 6.03 34.43 -17.39
CA GLY A 13 4.94 33.79 -16.67
C GLY A 13 5.26 32.31 -16.53
N GLN A 14 6.37 31.97 -15.85
CA GLN A 14 6.57 30.60 -15.39
C GLN A 14 5.54 30.34 -14.29
N SER A 15 4.34 29.97 -14.69
CA SER A 15 3.47 29.19 -13.82
C SER A 15 4.21 27.88 -13.59
N ALA A 16 4.98 27.80 -12.51
CA ALA A 16 5.37 26.53 -11.94
C ALA A 16 4.05 25.82 -11.61
N LEU A 17 3.56 25.03 -12.56
CA LEU A 17 2.73 23.88 -12.25
C LEU A 17 3.59 23.06 -11.29
N SER A 18 3.39 23.29 -10.00
CA SER A 18 3.62 22.26 -9.00
C SER A 18 2.66 21.13 -9.36
N LEU A 19 3.06 20.32 -10.33
CA LEU A 19 2.75 18.91 -10.35
C LEU A 19 3.43 18.36 -9.09
N THR A 20 2.78 18.59 -7.94
CA THR A 20 2.85 17.61 -6.88
C THR A 20 2.30 16.36 -7.55
N VAL A 21 3.21 15.50 -8.02
CA VAL A 21 2.85 14.13 -8.36
C VAL A 21 2.44 13.53 -7.03
N GLU A 22 1.17 13.71 -6.69
CA GLU A 22 0.52 12.89 -5.69
C GLU A 22 0.51 11.50 -6.30
N LEU A 23 1.59 10.75 -6.05
CA LEU A 23 1.67 9.32 -6.35
C LEU A 23 0.35 8.72 -5.88
N PRO A 24 -0.40 7.99 -6.72
CA PRO A 24 -1.74 7.59 -6.38
C PRO A 24 -1.69 6.59 -5.23
N ARG A 25 -1.79 7.11 -4.01
CA ARG A 25 -1.97 6.34 -2.77
C ARG A 25 -3.20 5.42 -2.86
N ALA A 26 -4.13 5.77 -3.74
CA ALA A 26 -5.31 4.99 -4.07
C ALA A 26 -4.99 3.66 -4.78
N GLU A 27 -3.83 3.50 -5.43
CA GLU A 27 -3.51 2.21 -6.08
C GLU A 27 -3.01 1.16 -5.09
N SER A 28 -2.52 1.53 -3.89
CA SER A 28 -2.00 0.55 -2.92
C SER A 28 -3.09 -0.31 -2.26
N GLN A 29 -4.32 0.22 -2.14
CA GLN A 29 -5.43 -0.47 -1.46
C GLN A 29 -5.89 -1.74 -2.19
N ASP A 30 -5.78 -1.77 -3.52
CA ASP A 30 -6.23 -2.91 -4.34
C ASP A 30 -5.07 -3.82 -4.80
N VAL A 31 -3.84 -3.56 -4.33
CA VAL A 31 -2.69 -4.41 -4.68
C VAL A 31 -2.86 -5.79 -4.08
N ALA A 32 -2.88 -6.78 -4.97
CA ALA A 32 -2.97 -8.20 -4.68
C ALA A 32 -4.27 -8.65 -3.99
N TYR A 33 -5.29 -7.80 -3.88
CA TYR A 33 -6.57 -8.16 -3.27
C TYR A 33 -7.24 -9.33 -4.00
N ALA A 34 -7.27 -9.28 -5.34
CA ALA A 34 -7.85 -10.34 -6.16
C ALA A 34 -7.14 -11.70 -5.94
N GLU A 35 -5.81 -11.70 -5.93
CA GLU A 35 -5.00 -12.90 -5.70
C GLU A 35 -5.20 -13.45 -4.27
N LEU A 36 -5.29 -12.58 -3.27
CA LEU A 36 -5.61 -12.95 -1.89
C LEU A 36 -7.02 -13.57 -1.81
N VAL A 37 -8.05 -12.92 -2.34
CA VAL A 37 -9.42 -13.49 -2.32
C VAL A 37 -9.48 -14.84 -3.05
N ALA A 38 -8.73 -15.00 -4.14
CA ALA A 38 -8.63 -16.25 -4.89
C ALA A 38 -7.78 -17.35 -4.21
N GLY A 39 -7.12 -17.06 -3.07
CA GLY A 39 -6.23 -18.01 -2.38
C GLY A 39 -4.90 -18.25 -3.11
N GLN A 40 -4.53 -17.38 -4.04
CA GLN A 40 -3.29 -17.45 -4.81
C GLN A 40 -2.15 -16.78 -4.03
N ASP A 41 -1.88 -17.27 -2.81
CA ASP A 41 -1.04 -16.55 -1.84
C ASP A 41 0.40 -16.31 -2.31
N GLN A 42 0.97 -17.22 -3.11
CA GLN A 42 2.29 -17.02 -3.73
C GLN A 42 2.29 -15.92 -4.79
N ALA A 43 1.25 -15.85 -5.62
CA ALA A 43 1.11 -14.81 -6.63
C ALA A 43 0.87 -13.44 -5.97
N ALA A 44 0.03 -13.42 -4.94
CA ALA A 44 -0.20 -12.24 -4.11
C ALA A 44 1.13 -11.74 -3.51
N LEU A 45 1.91 -12.62 -2.89
CA LEU A 45 3.20 -12.27 -2.31
C LEU A 45 4.16 -11.68 -3.34
N ALA A 46 4.29 -12.29 -4.52
CA ALA A 46 5.15 -11.79 -5.57
C ALA A 46 4.75 -10.37 -6.02
N LYS A 47 3.45 -10.14 -6.22
CA LYS A 47 2.90 -8.83 -6.61
C LYS A 47 3.10 -7.77 -5.53
N LEU A 48 2.90 -8.13 -4.26
CA LEU A 48 3.10 -7.22 -3.12
C LEU A 48 4.57 -6.83 -2.94
N LEU A 49 5.50 -7.78 -3.09
CA LEU A 49 6.93 -7.50 -3.02
C LEU A 49 7.37 -6.56 -4.16
N ALA A 50 6.86 -6.77 -5.38
CA ALA A 50 7.12 -5.86 -6.49
C ALA A 50 6.56 -4.45 -6.24
N ALA A 51 5.35 -4.35 -5.69
CA ALA A 51 4.74 -3.07 -5.35
C ALA A 51 5.49 -2.33 -4.23
N ARG A 52 6.10 -3.06 -3.29
CA ARG A 52 6.86 -2.47 -2.17
C ARG A 52 8.05 -1.63 -2.63
N GLU A 53 8.67 -1.99 -3.75
CA GLU A 53 9.79 -1.23 -4.33
C GLU A 53 9.38 0.20 -4.75
N VAL A 54 8.09 0.42 -5.01
CA VAL A 54 7.54 1.72 -5.43
C VAL A 54 6.80 2.40 -4.29
N CYS A 55 5.98 1.66 -3.55
CA CYS A 55 5.08 2.18 -2.52
C CYS A 55 5.72 2.22 -1.12
N GLY A 56 6.91 1.64 -0.94
CA GLY A 56 7.59 1.59 0.35
C GLY A 56 6.77 0.87 1.43
N GLU A 57 6.74 1.45 2.62
CA GLU A 57 6.10 0.90 3.82
C GLU A 57 4.63 1.36 4.00
N ASP A 58 3.88 1.46 2.90
CA ASP A 58 2.45 1.81 2.95
C ASP A 58 1.66 0.81 3.83
N PRO A 59 0.84 1.30 4.78
CA PRO A 59 0.09 0.44 5.70
C PRO A 59 -0.79 -0.62 5.02
N ALA A 60 -1.47 -0.31 3.91
CA ALA A 60 -2.32 -1.30 3.22
C ALA A 60 -1.47 -2.43 2.63
N LEU A 61 -0.37 -2.06 1.96
CA LEU A 61 0.57 -3.02 1.39
C LEU A 61 1.15 -3.95 2.48
N LEU A 62 1.55 -3.38 3.61
CA LEU A 62 2.09 -4.15 4.74
C LEU A 62 1.06 -5.09 5.37
N ILE A 63 -0.20 -4.66 5.49
CA ILE A 63 -1.31 -5.51 5.95
C ILE A 63 -1.51 -6.69 4.98
N ASN A 64 -1.52 -6.42 3.67
CA ASN A 64 -1.68 -7.46 2.65
C ASN A 64 -0.49 -8.42 2.60
N LEU A 65 0.75 -7.93 2.80
CA LEU A 65 1.93 -8.78 2.98
C LEU A 65 1.79 -9.67 4.22
N GLY A 66 1.35 -9.09 5.34
CA GLY A 66 1.06 -9.84 6.55
C GLY A 66 0.07 -10.99 6.30
N ALA A 67 -1.02 -10.71 5.56
CA ALA A 67 -2.04 -11.69 5.22
C ALA A 67 -1.50 -12.81 4.33
N ALA A 68 -0.75 -12.46 3.27
CA ALA A 68 -0.11 -13.44 2.39
C ALA A 68 0.87 -14.34 3.18
N TYR A 69 1.73 -13.74 4.02
CA TYR A 69 2.64 -14.51 4.86
C TYR A 69 1.93 -15.42 5.86
N THR A 70 0.85 -14.95 6.49
CA THR A 70 0.04 -15.78 7.39
C THR A 70 -0.50 -17.01 6.67
N ARG A 71 -1.06 -16.87 5.48
CA ARG A 71 -1.66 -18.00 4.74
C ARG A 71 -0.63 -18.98 4.20
N LEU A 72 0.59 -18.50 3.95
CA LEU A 72 1.75 -19.34 3.61
C LEU A 72 2.44 -19.99 4.82
N GLY A 73 1.94 -19.79 6.05
CA GLY A 73 2.56 -20.31 7.27
C GLY A 73 3.87 -19.61 7.66
N ARG A 74 4.21 -18.48 7.02
CA ARG A 74 5.42 -17.69 7.27
C ARG A 74 5.20 -16.71 8.43
N VAL A 75 4.99 -17.29 9.61
CA VAL A 75 4.53 -16.60 10.84
C VAL A 75 5.44 -15.43 11.25
N HIS A 76 6.76 -15.58 11.11
CA HIS A 76 7.71 -14.55 11.52
C HIS A 76 7.66 -13.31 10.60
N GLU A 77 7.62 -13.52 9.28
CA GLU A 77 7.47 -12.46 8.29
C GLU A 77 6.10 -11.79 8.40
N ALA A 78 5.04 -12.57 8.62
CA ALA A 78 3.70 -12.03 8.87
C ALA A 78 3.71 -11.07 10.06
N ARG A 79 4.28 -11.49 11.19
CA ARG A 79 4.41 -10.64 12.39
C ARG A 79 5.14 -9.35 12.09
N LYS A 80 6.27 -9.39 11.39
CA LYS A 80 7.05 -8.21 11.02
C LYS A 80 6.25 -7.24 10.15
N ALA A 81 5.55 -7.74 9.14
CA ALA A 81 4.75 -6.91 8.24
C ALA A 81 3.60 -6.20 8.99
N TYR A 82 2.86 -6.94 9.82
CA TYR A 82 1.82 -6.33 10.63
C TYR A 82 2.38 -5.33 11.65
N ASP A 83 3.52 -5.63 12.29
CA ASP A 83 4.15 -4.71 13.24
C ASP A 83 4.58 -3.41 12.57
N ALA A 84 5.15 -3.48 11.37
CA ALA A 84 5.45 -2.30 10.56
C ALA A 84 4.19 -1.47 10.26
N ALA A 85 3.08 -2.12 9.88
CA ALA A 85 1.81 -1.40 9.64
C ALA A 85 1.25 -0.75 10.92
N ILE A 86 1.40 -1.41 12.07
CA ILE A 86 0.90 -0.89 13.37
C ILE A 86 1.64 0.39 13.78
N VAL A 87 2.95 0.45 13.53
CA VAL A 87 3.80 1.59 13.92
C VAL A 87 4.04 2.60 12.80
N SER A 88 3.43 2.40 11.62
CA SER A 88 3.57 3.32 10.50
C SER A 88 3.13 4.73 10.89
N ASP A 89 3.93 5.71 10.49
CA ASP A 89 3.61 7.13 10.63
C ASP A 89 2.36 7.49 9.80
N GLU A 90 2.11 6.74 8.73
CA GLU A 90 0.93 6.88 7.90
C GLU A 90 -0.27 6.14 8.50
N ARG A 91 -1.42 6.79 8.50
CA ARG A 91 -2.66 6.28 9.09
C ARG A 91 -3.86 6.80 8.33
N TYR A 92 -4.72 5.90 7.88
CA TYR A 92 -5.93 6.21 7.14
C TYR A 92 -6.89 5.03 7.24
N ASP A 93 -8.15 5.28 6.93
CA ASP A 93 -9.15 4.24 6.86
C ASP A 93 -9.00 3.44 5.57
N LEU A 94 -9.11 2.11 5.67
CA LEU A 94 -9.16 1.18 4.56
C LEU A 94 -10.56 0.62 4.43
N GLU A 95 -11.04 0.49 3.20
CA GLU A 95 -12.23 -0.30 2.92
C GLU A 95 -11.92 -1.79 3.14
N THR A 96 -12.71 -2.43 3.98
CA THR A 96 -12.64 -3.88 4.21
C THR A 96 -13.48 -4.63 3.19
N GLY A 97 -13.30 -5.95 3.06
CA GLY A 97 -14.18 -6.78 2.22
C GLY A 97 -15.67 -6.77 2.62
N SER A 98 -16.02 -6.14 3.75
CA SER A 98 -17.42 -5.89 4.16
C SER A 98 -17.99 -4.55 3.68
N GLY A 99 -17.20 -3.74 2.95
CA GLY A 99 -17.55 -2.38 2.54
C GLY A 99 -17.43 -1.33 3.65
N LYS A 100 -16.97 -1.72 4.84
CA LYS A 100 -16.72 -0.79 5.95
C LYS A 100 -15.33 -0.20 5.87
N TRP A 101 -15.24 1.10 6.12
CA TRP A 101 -14.00 1.84 6.29
C TRP A 101 -13.51 1.72 7.73
N ILE A 102 -12.30 1.24 7.92
CA ILE A 102 -11.70 1.00 9.24
C ILE A 102 -10.25 1.44 9.26
N ASP A 103 -9.82 2.05 10.36
CA ASP A 103 -8.45 2.49 10.61
C ASP A 103 -7.41 1.39 10.32
N SER A 104 -6.40 1.71 9.50
CA SER A 104 -5.36 0.76 9.07
C SER A 104 -4.64 0.10 10.25
N ARG A 105 -4.32 0.85 11.31
CA ARG A 105 -3.66 0.28 12.51
C ARG A 105 -4.58 -0.68 13.27
N TYR A 106 -5.88 -0.40 13.31
CA TYR A 106 -6.84 -1.33 13.91
C TYR A 106 -6.92 -2.63 13.11
N ILE A 107 -6.99 -2.53 11.78
CA ILE A 107 -6.98 -3.69 10.88
C ILE A 107 -5.71 -4.51 11.11
N ALA A 108 -4.53 -3.89 11.12
CA ALA A 108 -3.26 -4.59 11.31
C ALA A 108 -3.18 -5.34 12.65
N ARG A 109 -3.64 -4.74 13.76
CA ARG A 109 -3.67 -5.41 15.08
C ARG A 109 -4.60 -6.62 15.08
N THR A 110 -5.78 -6.45 14.51
CA THR A 110 -6.81 -7.50 14.42
C THR A 110 -6.33 -8.65 13.56
N ALA A 111 -5.83 -8.36 12.36
CA ALA A 111 -5.25 -9.34 11.44
C ALA A 111 -4.06 -10.08 12.05
N LYS A 112 -3.16 -9.37 12.74
CA LYS A 112 -2.03 -10.00 13.45
C LYS A 112 -2.49 -10.97 14.52
N ARG A 113 -3.47 -10.61 15.35
CA ARG A 113 -3.98 -11.48 16.40
C ARG A 113 -4.60 -12.73 15.79
N GLU A 114 -5.61 -12.53 14.95
CA GLU A 114 -6.44 -13.62 14.42
C GLU A 114 -5.66 -14.55 13.49
N GLY A 115 -4.83 -13.98 12.61
CA GLY A 115 -4.04 -14.76 11.67
C GLY A 115 -2.98 -15.63 12.35
N LEU A 116 -2.30 -15.10 13.38
CA LEU A 116 -1.24 -15.85 14.07
C LEU A 116 -1.82 -16.86 15.07
N ASP A 117 -2.99 -16.59 15.66
CA ASP A 117 -3.71 -17.57 16.47
C ASP A 117 -4.18 -18.75 15.62
N ALA A 118 -4.73 -18.49 14.42
CA ALA A 118 -5.12 -19.55 13.48
C ALA A 118 -3.93 -20.45 13.10
N GLN A 119 -2.78 -19.87 12.78
CA GLN A 119 -1.56 -20.64 12.47
C GLN A 119 -1.05 -21.45 13.67
N ARG A 120 -1.17 -20.90 14.88
CA ARG A 120 -0.82 -21.63 16.10
C ARG A 120 -1.72 -22.85 16.30
N THR A 121 -3.02 -22.73 16.04
CA THR A 121 -3.96 -23.85 16.13
C THR A 121 -3.64 -24.92 15.08
N LEU A 122 -3.33 -24.53 13.84
CA LEU A 122 -2.93 -25.46 12.79
C LEU A 122 -1.66 -26.24 13.13
N ALA A 123 -0.70 -25.62 13.82
CA ALA A 123 0.53 -26.28 14.25
C ALA A 123 0.34 -27.29 15.41
N MET A 124 -0.86 -27.38 16.00
CA MET A 124 -1.17 -28.30 17.10
C MET A 124 -1.98 -29.53 16.67
N LEU A 125 -2.38 -29.62 15.40
CA LEU A 125 -3.13 -30.73 14.81
C LEU A 125 -2.19 -31.72 14.11
#